data_AF-A0A7J3I8K2-F1
#
_entry.id   AF-A0A7J3I8K2-F1
#
_cell.length_a   1.000
_cell.length_b   1.000
_cell.length_c   1.000
_cell.angle_alpha   90.00
_cell.angle_beta   90.00
_cell.angle_gamma   90.00
#
_symmetry.space_group_name_H-M   'P 1'
#
loop_
_entity.id
_entity.type
_entity.pdbx_description
1 polymer ?
#
loop_
_entity_poly.entity_id
_entity_poly.type
_entity_poly.pdbx_seq_one_letter_code
_entity_poly.pdbx_strand_id
1 'polypeptide(L)'
;MQSADRSKDQKKIWIQKMIRSAKLHHKLCPFYDRKKKLCFLKLGERCPYDGKFDNCAIFIGFLDRRYEEITSAGKPLPVDFEDPLVQFGVS
;
A
#
# COMPACT_ATOMS: atom_id res chain seq x y z
N MET A 1 20.24 18.13 -13.75
CA MET A 1 19.19 17.86 -12.74
C MET A 1 18.07 17.04 -13.38
N GLN A 2 18.13 15.70 -13.32
CA GLN A 2 17.12 14.79 -13.94
C GLN A 2 16.68 13.63 -13.02
N SER A 3 17.15 13.62 -11.76
CA SER A 3 17.03 12.44 -10.89
C SER A 3 15.70 12.35 -10.13
N ALA A 4 15.04 13.48 -9.85
CA ALA A 4 13.85 13.52 -9.00
C ALA A 4 12.56 13.05 -9.70
N ASP A 5 12.50 13.14 -11.02
CA ASP A 5 11.31 12.81 -11.81
C ASP A 5 11.13 11.29 -11.97
N ARG A 6 12.23 10.59 -12.36
CA ARG A 6 12.24 9.13 -12.52
C ARG A 6 11.84 8.37 -11.26
N SER A 7 12.25 8.86 -10.08
CA SER A 7 11.90 8.23 -8.79
C SER A 7 10.41 8.35 -8.47
N LYS A 8 9.77 9.48 -8.80
CA LYS A 8 8.33 9.67 -8.60
C LYS A 8 7.52 8.71 -9.48
N ASP A 9 7.96 8.50 -10.72
CA ASP A 9 7.31 7.55 -11.62
C ASP A 9 7.51 6.10 -11.18
N GLN A 10 8.71 5.74 -10.76
CA GLN A 10 8.99 4.40 -10.25
C GLN A 10 8.13 4.06 -9.02
N LYS A 11 7.96 5.03 -8.11
CA LYS A 11 7.08 4.89 -6.95
C LYS A 11 5.64 4.66 -7.39
N LYS A 12 5.09 5.52 -8.26
CA LYS A 12 3.72 5.37 -8.77
C LYS A 12 3.51 4.01 -9.44
N ILE A 13 4.45 3.58 -10.27
CA ILE A 13 4.41 2.27 -10.94
C ILE A 13 4.38 1.14 -9.92
N TRP A 14 5.24 1.21 -8.89
CA TRP A 14 5.28 0.20 -7.84
C TRP A 14 3.98 0.16 -7.03
N ILE A 15 3.44 1.32 -6.62
CA ILE A 15 2.15 1.39 -5.91
C ILE A 15 1.04 0.76 -6.74
N GLN A 16 0.96 1.06 -8.04
CA GLN A 16 -0.05 0.45 -8.92
C GLN A 16 0.12 -1.07 -9.04
N LYS A 17 1.35 -1.58 -9.05
CA LYS A 17 1.62 -3.03 -9.00
C LYS A 17 1.13 -3.63 -7.68
N MET A 18 1.41 -3.01 -6.54
CA MET A 18 0.96 -3.49 -5.23
C MET A 18 -0.57 -3.49 -5.11
N ILE A 19 -1.26 -2.47 -5.62
CA ILE A 19 -2.73 -2.45 -5.64
C ILE A 19 -3.28 -3.61 -6.47
N ARG A 20 -2.67 -3.90 -7.63
CA ARG A 20 -3.09 -5.03 -8.47
C ARG A 20 -2.84 -6.36 -7.77
N SER A 21 -1.67 -6.56 -7.18
CA SER A 21 -1.37 -7.77 -6.41
C SER A 21 -2.34 -7.93 -5.24
N ALA A 22 -2.57 -6.91 -4.42
CA ALA A 22 -3.53 -6.97 -3.31
C ALA A 22 -4.94 -7.38 -3.76
N LYS A 23 -5.40 -6.88 -4.91
CA LYS A 23 -6.70 -7.25 -5.52
C LYS A 23 -6.75 -8.69 -6.04
N LEU A 24 -5.61 -9.25 -6.46
CA LEU A 24 -5.53 -10.65 -6.88
C LEU A 24 -5.70 -11.60 -5.69
N HIS A 25 -5.13 -11.25 -4.54
CA HIS A 25 -5.18 -12.09 -3.34
C HIS A 25 -6.43 -11.85 -2.50
N HIS A 26 -6.96 -10.63 -2.48
CA HIS A 26 -8.05 -10.25 -1.58
C HIS A 26 -9.25 -9.62 -2.30
N LYS A 27 -10.45 -10.13 -1.99
CA LYS A 27 -11.72 -9.57 -2.47
C LYS A 27 -12.05 -8.21 -1.82
N LEU A 28 -11.53 -7.94 -0.63
CA LEU A 28 -11.69 -6.70 0.14
C LEU A 28 -10.34 -6.28 0.71
N CYS A 29 -10.19 -4.98 1.02
CA CYS A 29 -9.01 -4.46 1.68
C CYS A 29 -8.71 -5.24 2.97
N PRO A 30 -7.50 -5.78 3.15
CA PRO A 30 -7.15 -6.56 4.35
C PRO A 30 -7.21 -5.72 5.64
N PHE A 31 -7.16 -4.39 5.51
CA PHE A 31 -7.28 -3.45 6.62
C PHE A 31 -8.72 -2.99 6.91
N TYR A 32 -9.73 -3.62 6.30
CA TYR A 32 -11.13 -3.27 6.50
C TYR A 32 -11.85 -4.28 7.41
N ASP A 33 -12.39 -3.79 8.52
CA ASP A 33 -13.30 -4.57 9.36
C ASP A 33 -14.72 -4.49 8.77
N ARG A 34 -15.19 -5.58 8.17
CA ARG A 34 -16.54 -5.68 7.58
C ARG A 34 -17.66 -5.58 8.62
N LYS A 35 -17.44 -6.08 9.84
CA LYS A 35 -18.46 -6.10 10.90
C LYS A 35 -18.67 -4.71 11.47
N LYS A 36 -17.58 -3.99 11.74
CA LYS A 36 -17.61 -2.65 12.34
C LYS A 36 -17.55 -1.51 11.32
N LYS A 37 -17.29 -1.82 10.05
CA LYS A 37 -17.08 -0.87 8.94
C LYS A 37 -15.91 0.09 9.19
N LEU A 38 -14.83 -0.40 9.79
CA LEU A 38 -13.67 0.40 10.21
C LEU A 38 -12.46 0.17 9.31
N CYS A 39 -11.57 1.15 9.25
CA CYS A 39 -10.29 1.10 8.54
C CYS A 39 -9.13 1.09 9.53
N PHE A 40 -8.39 -0.01 9.60
CA PHE A 40 -7.24 -0.14 10.51
C PHE A 40 -6.07 0.77 10.13
N LEU A 41 -5.96 1.17 8.85
CA LEU A 41 -5.00 2.19 8.41
C LEU A 41 -5.34 3.61 8.90
N LYS A 42 -6.56 3.84 9.39
CA LYS A 42 -6.98 5.08 10.04
C LYS A 42 -7.27 4.87 11.53
N LEU A 43 -6.47 4.06 12.22
CA LEU A 43 -6.61 3.83 13.66
C LEU A 43 -8.02 3.38 14.09
N GLY A 44 -8.75 2.69 13.20
CA GLY A 44 -10.10 2.22 13.48
C GLY A 44 -11.22 3.23 13.25
N GLU A 45 -10.98 4.34 12.54
CA GLU A 45 -12.06 5.20 12.04
C GLU A 45 -12.94 4.49 11.00
N ARG A 46 -14.13 5.03 10.75
CA ARG A 46 -15.02 4.52 9.69
C ARG A 46 -14.33 4.53 8.32
N CYS A 47 -14.42 3.41 7.61
CA CYS A 47 -13.81 3.28 6.28
C CYS A 47 -14.65 4.06 5.25
N PRO A 48 -14.09 5.07 4.55
CA PRO A 48 -14.85 5.83 3.55
C PRO A 48 -15.04 5.06 2.23
N TYR A 49 -14.31 3.95 2.03
CA TYR A 49 -14.34 3.15 0.80
C TYR A 49 -15.00 1.78 0.99
N ASP A 50 -15.56 1.49 2.18
CA ASP A 50 -16.20 0.20 2.52
C ASP A 50 -15.36 -1.04 2.12
N GLY A 51 -14.04 -0.94 2.30
CA GLY A 51 -13.10 -2.01 1.97
C GLY A 51 -12.74 -2.15 0.50
N LYS A 52 -13.18 -1.24 -0.38
CA LYS A 52 -12.74 -1.22 -1.78
C LYS A 52 -11.34 -0.62 -1.91
N PHE A 53 -10.57 -1.16 -2.84
CA PHE A 53 -9.22 -0.69 -3.17
C PHE A 53 -9.21 0.48 -4.16
N ASP A 54 -10.26 0.60 -4.98
CA ASP A 54 -10.31 1.57 -6.09
C ASP A 54 -10.21 3.01 -5.58
N ASN A 55 -9.17 3.71 -6.02
CA ASN A 55 -8.86 5.09 -5.65
C ASN A 55 -8.87 5.36 -4.13
N CYS A 56 -8.55 4.34 -3.32
CA CYS A 56 -8.47 4.47 -1.88
C CYS A 56 -7.20 5.24 -1.50
N ALA A 57 -7.34 6.54 -1.21
CA ALA A 57 -6.22 7.41 -0.85
C ALA A 57 -5.47 6.94 0.41
N ILE A 58 -6.18 6.28 1.32
CA ILE A 58 -5.61 5.73 2.57
C ILE A 58 -4.66 4.57 2.26
N PHE A 59 -5.11 3.65 1.40
CA PHE A 59 -4.31 2.49 1.02
C PHE A 59 -3.11 2.89 0.15
N ILE A 60 -3.31 3.86 -0.76
CA ILE A 60 -2.22 4.46 -1.55
C ILE A 60 -1.20 5.12 -0.62
N GLY A 61 -1.64 5.89 0.37
CA GLY A 61 -0.75 6.53 1.34
C GLY A 61 0.03 5.53 2.20
N PHE A 62 -0.59 4.40 2.57
CA PHE A 62 0.11 3.29 3.23
C PHE A 62 1.24 2.73 2.36
N LEU A 63 0.95 2.43 1.08
CA LEU A 63 1.96 1.93 0.15
C LEU A 63 3.06 2.96 -0.13
N ASP A 64 2.71 4.25 -0.19
CA ASP A 64 3.68 5.33 -0.38
C ASP A 64 4.72 5.36 0.75
N ARG A 65 4.26 5.34 2.01
CA ARG A 65 5.14 5.23 3.18
C ARG A 65 5.98 3.97 3.14
N ARG A 66 5.38 2.85 2.73
CA ARG A 66 6.07 1.57 2.64
C ARG A 66 7.21 1.57 1.64
N TYR A 67 6.97 2.19 0.48
CA TYR A 67 8.01 2.37 -0.52
C TYR A 67 9.18 3.17 0.05
N GLU A 68 8.92 4.25 0.78
CA GLU A 68 9.96 5.08 1.39
C GLU A 68 10.75 4.31 2.45
N GLU A 69 10.09 3.53 3.31
CA GLU A 69 10.74 2.66 4.31
C GLU A 69 11.66 1.61 3.65
N ILE A 70 11.15 0.88 2.64
CA ILE A 70 11.92 -0.17 1.96
C ILE A 70 13.13 0.41 1.23
N THR A 71 12.93 1.53 0.52
CA THR A 71 14.00 2.16 -0.28
C THR A 71 15.04 2.85 0.58
N SER A 72 14.64 3.53 1.66
CA SER A 72 15.58 4.15 2.61
C SER A 72 16.41 3.12 3.36
N ALA A 73 15.86 1.92 3.60
CA ALA A 73 16.60 0.79 4.16
C ALA A 73 17.50 0.06 3.14
N GLY A 74 17.51 0.47 1.87
CA GLY A 74 18.30 -0.17 0.81
C GLY A 74 17.84 -1.59 0.46
N LYS A 75 16.59 -1.96 0.80
CA LYS A 75 16.02 -3.27 0.50
C LYS A 75 15.43 -3.28 -0.92
N PRO A 76 15.45 -4.44 -1.61
CA PRO A 76 14.79 -4.55 -2.91
C PRO A 76 13.28 -4.40 -2.77
N LEU A 77 12.66 -3.69 -3.72
CA LEU A 77 11.21 -3.52 -3.74
C LEU A 77 10.52 -4.85 -4.06
N PRO A 78 9.59 -5.30 -3.21
CA PRO A 78 8.81 -6.50 -3.48
C PRO A 78 7.92 -6.38 -4.73
N VAL A 79 7.60 -7.52 -5.33
CA VAL A 79 6.71 -7.61 -6.50
C VAL A 79 5.30 -8.08 -6.12
N ASP A 80 5.14 -8.59 -4.90
CA ASP A 80 3.90 -9.09 -4.33
C ASP A 80 3.55 -8.30 -3.07
N PHE A 81 2.27 -8.00 -2.88
CA PHE A 81 1.74 -7.36 -1.69
C PHE A 81 1.83 -8.28 -0.47
N GLU A 82 1.74 -9.61 -0.63
CA GLU A 82 1.85 -10.56 0.49
C GLU A 82 3.28 -10.67 1.04
N ASP A 83 4.27 -10.02 0.40
CA ASP A 83 5.64 -10.01 0.87
C ASP A 83 5.73 -9.41 2.30
N PRO A 84 6.47 -10.04 3.23
CA PRO A 84 6.65 -9.54 4.60
C PRO A 84 7.14 -8.08 4.68
N LEU A 85 7.96 -7.64 3.71
CA LEU A 85 8.44 -6.26 3.63
C LEU A 85 7.33 -5.25 3.32
N VAL A 86 6.23 -5.69 2.69
CA VAL A 86 5.05 -4.86 2.45
C VAL A 86 4.04 -4.99 3.59
N GLN A 87 3.88 -6.19 4.16
CA GLN A 87 2.91 -6.46 5.24
C GLN A 87 3.35 -5.93 6.60
N PHE A 88 4.60 -6.17 7.01
CA PHE A 88 5.02 -5.99 8.41
C PHE A 88 6.01 -4.85 8.65
N GLY A 89 7.03 -4.71 7.82
CA GLY A 89 8.02 -3.67 8.07
C GLY A 89 9.28 -3.91 7.29
N VAL A 90 10.14 -2.90 7.23
CA VAL A 90 11.54 -3.21 7.45
C VAL A 90 11.72 -3.25 8.97
N SER A 91 11.99 -4.44 9.52
CA SER A 91 12.32 -4.60 10.95
C SER A 91 13.71 -4.09 11.28
#